data_AF-A0A212CWQ3-F1
#
_entry.id   AF-A0A212CWQ3-F1
#
_cell.length_a   1.000
_cell.length_b   1.000
_cell.length_c   1.000
_cell.angle_alpha   90.00
_cell.angle_beta   90.00
_cell.angle_gamma   90.00
#
_symmetry.space_group_name_H-M   'P 1'
#
loop_
_entity.id
_entity.type
_entity.pdbx_description
1 polymer ?
#
loop_
_entity_poly.entity_id
_entity_poly.type
_entity_poly.pdbx_seq_one_letter_code
_entity_poly.pdbx_strand_id
1 'polypeptide(L)'
;NDSFEKFVLLFNFLFLAANSSCQINRVISHPTLPISITAHEDRHIKFYDNNTGKLIHSMVAHLEAVTSLAVDPNGLYLMSGSHDCSIRLWNLESKTCIQEFTAHRKKFEESIHDVAFHPSKCYIASAGADALAKVFV
;
A
#
# COMPACT_ATOMS: atom_id res chain seq x y z
N ASN A 1 -13.93 -21.66 8.35
CA ASN A 1 -15.17 -21.14 8.97
C ASN A 1 -14.92 -20.14 10.09
N ASP A 2 -13.95 -20.31 10.99
CA ASP A 2 -13.66 -19.29 12.03
C ASP A 2 -12.88 -18.06 11.50
N SER A 3 -11.97 -18.27 10.54
CA SER A 3 -11.16 -17.18 9.95
C SER A 3 -11.97 -16.22 9.08
N PHE A 4 -13.04 -16.70 8.45
CA PHE A 4 -13.91 -15.89 7.58
C PHE A 4 -14.86 -15.03 8.41
N GLU A 5 -15.38 -15.55 9.53
CA GLU A 5 -16.18 -14.76 10.47
C GLU A 5 -15.34 -13.71 11.20
N LYS A 6 -14.09 -14.03 11.58
CA LYS A 6 -13.15 -13.03 12.10
C LYS A 6 -12.88 -11.92 11.07
N PHE A 7 -12.74 -12.27 9.79
CA PHE A 7 -12.58 -11.30 8.71
C PHE A 7 -13.81 -10.40 8.54
N VAL A 8 -15.02 -10.95 8.58
CA VAL A 8 -16.29 -10.20 8.49
C VAL A 8 -16.52 -9.32 9.73
N LEU A 9 -16.18 -9.79 10.92
CA LEU A 9 -16.27 -9.02 12.16
C LEU A 9 -15.24 -7.89 12.22
N LEU A 10 -14.02 -8.12 11.73
CA LEU A 10 -12.99 -7.09 11.55
C LEU A 10 -13.46 -6.01 10.56
N PHE A 11 -14.09 -6.43 9.45
CA PHE A 11 -14.66 -5.53 8.44
C PHE A 11 -15.75 -4.62 9.03
N ASN A 12 -16.61 -5.16 9.90
CA ASN A 12 -17.64 -4.39 10.60
C ASN A 12 -17.07 -3.47 11.69
N PHE A 13 -16.01 -3.86 12.40
CA PHE A 13 -15.35 -3.02 13.40
C PHE A 13 -14.59 -1.84 12.77
N LEU A 14 -13.98 -2.02 11.60
CA LEU A 14 -13.34 -0.93 10.85
C LEU A 14 -14.33 0.18 10.47
N PHE A 15 -15.59 -0.18 10.17
CA PHE A 15 -16.61 0.78 9.77
C PHE A 15 -17.06 1.71 10.92
N LEU A 16 -16.95 1.25 12.18
CA LEU A 16 -17.40 2.01 13.35
C LEU A 16 -16.32 2.95 13.93
N ALA A 17 -15.04 2.76 13.62
CA ALA A 17 -13.95 3.50 14.25
C ALA A 17 -13.42 4.72 13.45
N ALA A 18 -13.79 4.88 12.18
CA ALA A 18 -13.25 5.93 11.33
C ALA A 18 -14.14 7.19 11.34
N ASN A 19 -13.97 8.04 12.35
CA ASN A 19 -14.47 9.42 12.36
C ASN A 19 -13.59 10.36 11.48
N SER A 20 -13.08 9.86 10.35
CA SER A 20 -12.47 10.68 9.29
C SER A 20 -12.79 10.06 7.93
N SER A 21 -13.50 10.82 7.10
CA SER A 21 -13.98 10.45 5.76
C SER A 21 -12.86 10.36 4.71
N CYS A 22 -11.80 9.59 4.98
CA CYS A 22 -10.71 9.40 4.02
C CYS A 22 -10.90 8.06 3.30
N GLN A 23 -11.10 8.15 1.99
CA GLN A 23 -11.30 6.99 1.11
C GLN A 23 -10.05 6.10 1.10
N ILE A 24 -10.28 4.79 1.20
CA ILE A 24 -9.25 3.75 1.13
C ILE A 24 -9.17 3.26 -0.31
N ASN A 25 -8.00 3.40 -0.93
CA ASN A 25 -7.75 3.00 -2.31
C ASN A 25 -7.27 1.55 -2.41
N ARG A 26 -6.54 1.06 -1.40
CA ARG A 26 -6.09 -0.33 -1.36
C ARG A 26 -5.94 -0.85 0.06
N VAL A 27 -6.20 -2.14 0.23
CA VAL A 27 -5.93 -2.91 1.44
C VAL A 27 -5.09 -4.13 1.07
N ILE A 28 -4.03 -4.40 1.82
CA ILE A 28 -3.24 -5.63 1.71
C ILE A 28 -2.93 -6.19 3.10
N SER A 29 -2.69 -7.49 3.19
CA SER A 29 -2.22 -8.14 4.42
C SER A 29 -0.72 -8.38 4.36
N HIS A 30 -0.05 -8.25 5.50
CA HIS A 30 1.30 -8.74 5.64
C HIS A 30 1.32 -10.27 5.47
N PRO A 31 2.31 -10.86 4.76
CA PRO A 31 2.30 -12.29 4.44
C PRO A 31 2.40 -13.20 5.68
N THR A 32 3.06 -12.73 6.75
CA THR A 32 3.34 -13.53 7.95
C THR A 32 2.84 -12.94 9.27
N LEU A 33 2.54 -11.64 9.30
CA LEU A 33 2.18 -10.91 10.52
C LEU A 33 0.68 -10.63 10.50
N PRO A 34 -0.01 -10.58 11.65
CA PRO A 34 -1.43 -10.24 11.72
C PRO A 34 -1.63 -8.73 11.55
N ILE A 35 -1.16 -8.17 10.44
CA ILE A 35 -1.20 -6.74 10.13
C ILE A 35 -1.85 -6.53 8.77
N SER A 36 -2.77 -5.58 8.70
CA SER A 36 -3.29 -5.04 7.43
C SER A 36 -2.72 -3.65 7.17
N ILE A 37 -2.41 -3.38 5.92
CA ILE A 37 -1.82 -2.13 5.45
C ILE A 37 -2.78 -1.53 4.44
N THR A 38 -3.05 -0.24 4.58
CA THR A 38 -4.04 0.47 3.78
C THR A 38 -3.45 1.73 3.17
N ALA A 39 -3.80 2.00 1.91
CA ALA A 39 -3.47 3.20 1.17
C ALA A 39 -4.69 4.11 1.09
N HIS A 40 -4.48 5.41 1.25
CA HIS A 40 -5.55 6.39 1.44
C HIS A 40 -5.40 7.58 0.47
N GLU A 41 -6.54 8.21 0.18
CA GLU A 41 -6.61 9.49 -0.55
C GLU A 41 -5.90 10.63 0.21
N ASP A 42 -5.84 10.56 1.54
CA ASP A 42 -5.18 11.57 2.40
C ASP A 42 -3.65 11.48 2.39
N ARG A 43 -3.07 10.73 1.44
CA ARG A 43 -1.63 10.51 1.24
C ARG A 43 -0.97 9.61 2.29
N HIS A 44 -1.77 9.04 3.20
CA HIS A 44 -1.24 8.16 4.23
C HIS A 44 -1.18 6.70 3.81
N ILE A 45 -0.25 5.99 4.45
CA ILE A 45 -0.31 4.54 4.63
C ILE A 45 -0.58 4.28 6.12
N LYS A 46 -1.60 3.46 6.40
CA LYS A 46 -2.02 3.11 7.76
C LYS A 46 -1.94 1.60 7.99
N PHE A 47 -1.46 1.22 9.18
CA PHE A 47 -1.25 -0.16 9.60
C PHE A 47 -2.19 -0.50 10.74
N TYR A 48 -2.85 -1.64 10.65
CA TYR A 48 -3.83 -2.11 11.62
C TYR A 48 -3.45 -3.49 12.13
N ASP A 49 -3.59 -3.71 13.43
CA ASP A 49 -3.50 -5.03 14.03
C ASP A 49 -4.79 -5.80 13.75
N ASN A 50 -4.69 -6.97 13.12
CA ASN A 50 -5.83 -7.77 12.68
C ASN A 50 -6.53 -8.51 13.83
N ASN A 51 -5.90 -8.66 14.99
CA ASN A 51 -6.50 -9.31 16.14
C ASN A 51 -7.41 -8.35 16.91
N THR A 52 -7.02 -7.07 16.96
CA THR A 52 -7.68 -6.02 17.76
C THR A 52 -8.47 -5.03 16.92
N GLY A 53 -8.21 -4.96 15.61
CA GLY A 53 -8.78 -3.95 14.69
C GLY A 53 -8.24 -2.54 14.91
N LYS A 54 -7.22 -2.35 15.75
CA LYS A 54 -6.70 -1.03 16.10
C LYS A 54 -5.65 -0.54 15.11
N LEU A 55 -5.66 0.77 14.85
CA LEU A 55 -4.56 1.45 14.18
C LEU A 55 -3.30 1.37 15.05
N ILE A 56 -2.24 0.77 14.51
CA ILE A 56 -0.95 0.61 15.20
C ILE A 56 0.15 1.53 14.65
N HIS A 57 0.02 2.01 13.40
CA HIS A 57 0.94 2.97 12.82
C HIS A 57 0.28 3.74 11.66
N SER A 58 0.72 4.97 11.43
CA SER A 58 0.31 5.81 10.29
C SER A 58 1.49 6.66 9.85
N MET A 59 1.68 6.81 8.55
CA MET A 59 2.73 7.63 7.97
C MET A 59 2.22 8.42 6.76
N VAL A 60 2.65 9.67 6.62
CA VAL A 60 2.47 10.44 5.38
C VAL A 60 3.43 9.84 4.36
N ALA A 61 2.90 9.10 3.40
CA ALA A 61 3.72 8.28 2.52
C ALA A 61 4.13 9.03 1.25
N HIS A 62 3.26 9.88 0.72
CA HIS A 62 3.39 10.53 -0.58
C HIS A 62 2.97 12.00 -0.54
N LEU A 63 3.21 12.74 -1.64
CA LEU A 63 2.76 14.13 -1.78
C LEU A 63 1.30 14.24 -2.22
N GLU A 64 0.79 13.19 -2.87
CA GLU A 64 -0.60 13.02 -3.31
C GLU A 64 -1.12 11.63 -2.90
N ALA A 65 -2.40 11.35 -3.19
CA ALA A 65 -3.09 10.13 -2.81
C ALA A 65 -2.26 8.86 -3.08
N VAL A 66 -2.27 7.93 -2.12
CA VAL A 66 -1.64 6.61 -2.30
C VAL A 66 -2.64 5.71 -2.99
N THR A 67 -2.29 5.23 -4.17
CA THR A 67 -3.22 4.52 -5.07
C THR A 67 -3.05 3.01 -5.03
N SER A 68 -1.83 2.55 -4.75
CA SER A 68 -1.47 1.15 -4.84
C SER A 68 -0.40 0.78 -3.83
N LEU A 69 -0.40 -0.50 -3.48
CA LEU A 69 0.48 -1.13 -2.51
C LEU A 69 0.78 -2.56 -2.97
N ALA A 70 2.00 -3.00 -2.68
CA ALA A 70 2.42 -4.40 -2.73
C ALA A 70 3.41 -4.68 -1.60
N VAL A 71 3.35 -5.86 -1.00
CA VAL A 71 4.34 -6.34 -0.02
C VAL A 71 5.15 -7.45 -0.67
N ASP A 72 6.46 -7.46 -0.42
CA ASP A 72 7.30 -8.53 -0.93
C ASP A 72 6.94 -9.87 -0.27
N PRO A 73 7.24 -11.02 -0.90
CA PRO A 73 6.86 -12.32 -0.37
C PRO A 73 7.40 -12.63 1.03
N ASN A 74 8.52 -12.01 1.43
CA ASN A 74 9.12 -12.21 2.74
C ASN A 74 8.56 -11.25 3.81
N GLY A 75 7.78 -10.23 3.42
CA GLY A 75 7.22 -9.24 4.35
C GLY A 75 8.23 -8.25 4.90
N LEU A 76 9.37 -8.05 4.24
CA LEU A 76 10.40 -7.11 4.66
C LEU A 76 10.22 -5.73 4.03
N TYR A 77 9.61 -5.68 2.85
CA TYR A 77 9.45 -4.46 2.07
C TYR A 77 8.01 -4.23 1.65
N LEU A 78 7.63 -2.96 1.66
CA LEU A 78 6.39 -2.45 1.11
C LEU A 78 6.74 -1.54 -0.06
N MET A 79 6.03 -1.69 -1.17
CA MET A 79 6.08 -0.76 -2.28
C MET A 79 4.75 -0.03 -2.37
N SER A 80 4.79 1.28 -2.60
CA SER A 80 3.62 2.12 -2.79
C SER A 80 3.72 2.92 -4.08
N GLY A 81 2.58 3.10 -4.75
CA GLY A 81 2.40 4.01 -5.87
C GLY A 81 1.44 5.13 -5.51
N SER A 82 1.57 6.27 -6.18
CA SER A 82 0.77 7.46 -5.92
C SER A 82 0.39 8.25 -7.19
N HIS A 83 -0.61 9.12 -7.04
CA HIS A 83 -0.88 10.21 -7.97
C HIS A 83 0.27 11.23 -8.10
N ASP A 84 1.26 11.24 -7.22
CA ASP A 84 2.46 12.09 -7.35
C ASP A 84 3.52 11.53 -8.34
N CYS A 85 3.16 10.47 -9.08
CA CYS A 85 4.01 9.71 -10.01
C CYS A 85 5.22 9.00 -9.42
N SER A 86 5.39 9.04 -8.10
CA SER A 86 6.46 8.32 -7.45
C SER A 86 6.02 6.90 -7.09
N ILE A 87 7.00 6.01 -7.17
CA ILE A 87 7.00 4.73 -6.47
C ILE A 87 7.96 4.88 -5.31
N ARG A 88 7.52 4.46 -4.13
CA ARG A 88 8.35 4.44 -2.92
C ARG A 88 8.46 3.03 -2.38
N LEU A 89 9.68 2.67 -2.01
CA LEU A 89 10.03 1.42 -1.36
C LEU A 89 10.31 1.70 0.12
N TRP A 90 9.71 0.90 1.00
CA TRP A 90 9.76 1.09 2.44
C TRP A 90 10.30 -0.18 3.09
N ASN A 91 11.17 -0.01 4.09
CA ASN A 91 11.46 -1.10 5.02
C ASN A 91 10.28 -1.20 6.01
N LEU A 92 9.67 -2.38 6.08
CA LEU A 92 8.49 -2.60 6.91
C LEU A 92 8.79 -2.67 8.41
N GLU A 93 10.00 -3.00 8.82
CA GLU A 93 10.36 -3.03 10.24
C GLU A 93 10.58 -1.62 10.78
N SER A 94 11.46 -0.85 10.13
CA SER A 94 11.80 0.52 10.54
C SER A 94 10.77 1.57 10.12
N LYS A 95 9.85 1.23 9.21
CA LYS A 95 8.86 2.16 8.62
C LYS A 95 9.50 3.37 7.92
N THR A 96 10.70 3.18 7.35
CA THR A 96 11.43 4.23 6.65
C THR A 96 11.38 4.03 5.14
N CYS A 97 11.21 5.12 4.39
CA CYS A 97 11.41 5.12 2.94
C CYS A 97 12.89 4.89 2.64
N ILE A 98 13.19 3.87 1.84
CA ILE A 98 14.56 3.52 1.44
C ILE A 98 14.86 3.91 0.00
N GLN A 99 13.83 4.04 -0.84
CA GLN A 99 13.99 4.47 -2.22
C GLN A 99 12.73 5.15 -2.73
N GLU A 100 12.93 6.18 -3.55
CA GLU A 100 11.88 6.90 -4.24
C GLU A 100 12.30 7.12 -5.68
N PHE A 101 11.41 6.87 -6.64
CA PHE A 101 11.68 7.15 -8.04
C PHE A 101 10.40 7.44 -8.83
N THR A 102 10.49 8.30 -9.83
CA THR A 102 9.40 8.56 -10.77
C THR A 102 9.41 7.49 -11.87
N ALA A 103 8.40 6.63 -11.90
CA ALA A 103 8.34 5.54 -12.88
C ALA A 103 7.64 5.95 -14.18
N HIS A 104 6.55 6.70 -14.11
CA HIS A 104 5.70 7.07 -15.25
C HIS A 104 5.70 8.60 -15.39
N ARG A 105 5.93 9.13 -16.60
CA ARG A 105 5.94 10.58 -16.88
C ARG A 105 5.28 10.83 -18.23
N LYS A 106 4.26 11.68 -18.27
CA LYS A 106 3.62 12.15 -19.50
C LYS A 106 2.84 13.42 -19.19
N LYS A 107 3.08 14.48 -19.98
CA LYS A 107 2.59 15.87 -19.84
C LYS A 107 1.18 16.16 -19.25
N PHE A 108 0.23 15.22 -19.18
CA PHE A 108 -1.15 15.49 -18.82
C PHE A 108 -1.85 14.46 -17.92
N GLU A 109 -1.34 13.23 -17.77
CA GLU A 109 -1.92 12.23 -16.87
C GLU A 109 -0.81 11.40 -16.23
N GLU A 110 -0.67 11.57 -14.93
CA GLU A 110 0.51 11.24 -14.17
C GLU A 110 0.04 10.60 -12.86
N SER A 111 -0.13 9.28 -12.86
CA SER A 111 -0.51 8.50 -11.68
C SER A 111 0.02 7.08 -11.79
N ILE A 112 0.48 6.52 -10.67
CA ILE A 112 0.72 5.09 -10.56
C ILE A 112 -0.63 4.43 -10.28
N HIS A 113 -1.02 3.45 -11.09
CA HIS A 113 -2.25 2.68 -10.89
C HIS A 113 -2.00 1.37 -10.17
N ASP A 114 -0.83 0.75 -10.41
CA ASP A 114 -0.50 -0.50 -9.77
C ASP A 114 1.00 -0.69 -9.57
N VAL A 115 1.36 -1.48 -8.57
CA VAL A 115 2.72 -1.88 -8.25
C VAL A 115 2.73 -3.35 -7.83
N ALA A 116 3.80 -4.10 -8.17
CA ALA A 116 3.91 -5.51 -7.82
C ALA A 116 5.36 -5.95 -7.57
N PHE A 117 5.56 -6.84 -6.59
CA PHE A 117 6.79 -7.61 -6.45
C PHE A 117 6.67 -8.92 -7.23
N HIS A 118 7.75 -9.33 -7.89
CA HIS A 118 7.85 -10.71 -8.37
C HIS A 118 7.95 -11.66 -7.16
N PRO A 119 7.30 -12.84 -7.19
CA PRO A 119 7.24 -13.76 -6.06
C PRO A 119 8.57 -14.41 -5.62
N SER A 120 9.70 -14.12 -6.28
CA SER A 120 10.96 -14.86 -6.03
C SER A 120 12.20 -14.20 -6.59
N LYS A 121 12.09 -13.50 -7.73
CA LYS A 121 13.17 -12.72 -8.33
C LYS A 121 13.14 -11.29 -7.79
N CYS A 122 14.27 -10.61 -7.88
CA CYS A 122 14.42 -9.20 -7.50
C CYS A 122 13.80 -8.24 -8.54
N TYR A 123 12.62 -8.56 -9.06
CA TYR A 123 11.92 -7.70 -10.01
C TYR A 123 10.76 -6.99 -9.31
N ILE A 124 10.60 -5.71 -9.63
CA ILE A 124 9.41 -4.95 -9.29
C ILE A 124 8.76 -4.46 -10.58
N ALA A 125 7.45 -4.31 -10.57
CA ALA A 125 6.69 -3.82 -11.71
C ALA A 125 5.77 -2.69 -11.28
N SER A 126 5.45 -1.82 -12.24
CA SER A 126 4.48 -0.76 -12.08
C SER A 126 3.65 -0.55 -13.34
N ALA A 127 2.44 -0.03 -13.17
CA ALA A 127 1.59 0.44 -14.26
C ALA A 127 1.10 1.84 -13.95
N GLY A 128 1.03 2.71 -14.97
CA GLY A 128 0.66 4.10 -14.78
C GLY A 128 -0.24 4.66 -15.89
N ALA A 129 -0.70 5.89 -15.67
CA ALA A 129 -1.60 6.61 -16.58
C ALA A 129 -0.97 6.93 -17.96
N ASP A 130 0.36 6.77 -18.10
CA ASP A 130 1.04 6.85 -19.39
C ASP A 130 0.76 5.65 -20.33
N ALA A 131 -0.15 4.75 -19.92
CA ALA A 131 -0.55 3.52 -20.60
C ALA A 131 0.59 2.50 -20.75
N LEU A 132 1.63 2.61 -19.91
CA LEU A 132 2.74 1.66 -19.87
C LEU A 132 2.71 0.83 -18.59
N ALA A 133 3.17 -0.41 -18.72
CA ALA A 133 3.69 -1.18 -17.60
C ALA A 133 5.23 -1.22 -17.71
N LYS A 134 5.92 -1.05 -16.59
CA LYS A 134 7.39 -1.08 -16.50
C LYS A 134 7.82 -2.15 -15.51
N VAL A 135 8.90 -2.83 -15.84
CA VAL A 135 9.56 -3.81 -14.95
C VAL A 135 10.97 -3.29 -14.68
N PHE A 136 11.36 -3.31 -13.41
CA PHE A 136 12.66 -2.89 -12.93
C PHE A 136 13.40 -4.10 -12.38
N VAL A 137 14.72 -4.09 -12.57
CA VAL A 137 15.68 -5.16 -12.28
C VAL A 137 16.75 -4.69 -11.32
#